data_AF-A0A847WBJ7-F1
#
_entry.id   AF-A0A847WBJ7-F1
#
_cell.length_a   1.000
_cell.length_b   1.000
_cell.length_c   1.000
_cell.angle_alpha   90.00
_cell.angle_beta   90.00
_cell.angle_gamma   90.00
#
_symmetry.space_group_name_H-M   'P 1'
#
loop_
_entity.id
_entity.type
_entity.pdbx_description
1 polymer ?
#
loop_
_entity_poly.entity_id
_entity_poly.type
_entity_poly.pdbx_seq_one_letter_code
_entity_poly.pdbx_strand_id
1 'polypeptide(L)'
;MSEKQLNLRLSGSMFKRRGAWLALYPSGNVYGDTSLYIGTCHLIKGRERDSKKIVDVFPTYEGRKVPFEIKAAPAELTICTKYGNVRFTFANDSMLLAEGDKGMGLLMTRNTQGHEAVYPRRDAWVGDFKRASTVVFKGLEGSGFTFNDGSTEWNWEKLSAKKAVGTTIPGPDGRFTLVMEQFT
;
A
#
# COMPACT_ATOMS: atom_id res chain seq x y z
N MET A 1 22.04 17.32 -25.18
CA MET A 1 20.83 17.71 -24.43
C MET A 1 20.68 16.71 -23.29
N SER A 2 21.03 17.09 -22.05
CA SER A 2 20.92 16.16 -20.92
C SER A 2 19.50 16.18 -20.37
N GLU A 3 18.88 15.00 -20.30
CA GLU A 3 17.68 14.77 -19.52
C GLU A 3 18.02 15.05 -18.05
N LYS A 4 17.78 16.28 -17.60
CA LYS A 4 17.54 16.54 -16.20
C LYS A 4 16.24 15.82 -15.86
N GLN A 5 16.34 14.54 -15.49
CA GLN A 5 15.28 13.83 -14.80
C GLN A 5 14.83 14.72 -13.67
N LEU A 6 13.56 15.12 -13.74
CA LEU A 6 12.89 15.94 -12.76
C LEU A 6 12.74 15.06 -11.51
N ASN A 7 13.82 14.97 -10.71
CA ASN A 7 13.80 14.40 -9.38
C ASN A 7 12.93 15.31 -8.52
N LEU A 8 11.61 15.18 -8.67
CA LEU A 8 10.64 15.71 -7.72
C LEU A 8 11.14 15.32 -6.33
N ARG A 9 11.32 16.32 -5.45
CA ARG A 9 11.70 16.08 -4.06
C ARG A 9 10.59 15.23 -3.43
N LEU A 10 10.84 13.92 -3.34
CA LEU A 10 9.93 12.93 -2.76
C LEU A 10 9.70 13.17 -1.28
N SER A 11 10.72 13.67 -0.58
CA SER A 11 10.62 14.01 0.85
C SER A 11 9.60 15.14 1.07
N GLY A 12 8.48 14.78 1.69
CA GLY A 12 7.39 15.70 2.05
C GLY A 12 6.29 15.85 1.00
N SER A 13 6.41 15.22 -0.18
CA SER A 13 5.42 15.30 -1.26
C SER A 13 4.61 14.01 -1.35
N MET A 14 3.28 14.10 -1.27
CA MET A 14 2.40 12.95 -1.48
C MET A 14 2.14 12.72 -2.97
N PHE A 15 2.14 11.46 -3.39
CA PHE A 15 1.66 11.06 -4.72
C PHE A 15 0.17 10.75 -4.66
N LYS A 16 -0.63 11.55 -5.37
CA LYS A 16 -2.09 11.47 -5.38
C LYS A 16 -2.68 11.97 -6.68
N ARG A 17 -3.94 11.60 -6.93
CA ARG A 17 -4.78 12.19 -7.98
C ARG A 17 -5.70 13.26 -7.38
N ARG A 18 -6.11 14.25 -8.19
CA ARG A 18 -7.13 15.24 -7.77
C ARG A 18 -8.45 14.51 -7.48
N GLY A 19 -9.08 14.83 -6.35
CA GLY A 19 -10.31 14.18 -5.90
C GLY A 19 -10.09 12.85 -5.18
N ALA A 20 -8.86 12.30 -5.21
CA ALA A 20 -8.58 11.05 -4.53
C ALA A 20 -8.56 11.22 -3.01
N TRP A 21 -9.16 10.25 -2.34
CA TRP A 21 -9.10 10.12 -0.89
C TRP A 21 -7.84 9.41 -0.43
N LEU A 22 -7.30 8.50 -1.24
CA LEU A 22 -6.05 7.80 -0.95
C LEU A 22 -4.86 8.54 -1.54
N ALA A 23 -3.72 8.46 -0.85
CA ALA A 23 -2.44 8.94 -1.34
C ALA A 23 -1.30 8.03 -0.87
N LEU A 24 -0.23 8.04 -1.65
CA LEU A 24 1.05 7.42 -1.30
C LEU A 24 1.97 8.48 -0.70
N TYR A 25 2.55 8.15 0.44
CA TYR A 25 3.43 9.04 1.19
C TYR A 25 4.84 8.45 1.21
N PRO A 26 5.67 8.76 0.19
CA PRO A 26 7.08 8.42 0.21
C PRO A 26 7.82 9.29 1.24
N SER A 27 8.80 8.70 1.90
CA SER A 27 9.76 9.42 2.74
C SER A 27 11.15 8.83 2.53
N GLY A 28 12.16 9.69 2.48
CA GLY A 28 13.50 9.31 2.04
C GLY A 28 13.60 9.27 0.51
N ASN A 29 14.84 9.32 0.03
CA ASN A 29 15.18 9.30 -1.40
C ASN A 29 16.48 8.52 -1.65
N VAL A 30 16.89 7.68 -0.70
CA VAL A 30 18.12 6.91 -0.75
C VAL A 30 17.77 5.43 -0.71
N TYR A 31 18.40 4.65 -1.59
CA TYR A 31 18.20 3.21 -1.66
C TYR A 31 18.45 2.55 -0.29
N GLY A 32 17.45 1.85 0.22
CA GLY A 32 17.50 1.17 1.52
C GLY A 32 17.21 2.05 2.75
N ASP A 33 17.14 3.37 2.58
CA ASP A 33 16.71 4.33 3.60
C ASP A 33 15.51 5.13 3.07
N THR A 34 14.49 4.39 2.66
CA THR A 34 13.22 4.91 2.14
C THR A 34 12.07 4.19 2.82
N SER A 35 10.99 4.92 3.08
CA SER A 35 9.73 4.37 3.58
C SER A 35 8.57 4.82 2.71
N LEU A 36 7.52 4.01 2.68
CA LEU A 36 6.29 4.26 1.95
C LEU A 36 5.11 3.83 2.80
N TYR A 37 4.07 4.65 2.85
CA TYR A 37 2.79 4.22 3.39
C TYR A 37 1.64 4.74 2.51
N ILE A 38 0.54 3.99 2.51
CA ILE A 38 -0.75 4.45 1.99
C ILE A 38 -1.45 5.20 3.12
N GLY A 39 -2.02 6.35 2.81
CA GLY A 39 -2.78 7.13 3.76
C GLY A 39 -3.97 7.85 3.13
N THR A 40 -4.75 8.52 3.96
CA THR A 40 -5.88 9.35 3.53
C THR A 40 -5.48 10.82 3.38
N CYS A 41 -6.00 11.44 2.32
CA CYS A 41 -5.90 12.87 2.05
C CYS A 41 -6.74 13.72 3.02
N HIS A 42 -7.73 13.12 3.66
CA HIS A 42 -8.65 13.83 4.55
C HIS A 42 -8.14 13.86 5.98
N LEU A 43 -8.18 15.04 6.60
CA LEU A 43 -7.81 15.21 7.99
C LEU A 43 -8.85 14.56 8.89
N ILE A 44 -8.41 13.63 9.70
CA ILE A 44 -9.23 13.07 10.78
C ILE A 44 -8.96 13.93 12.00
N LYS A 45 -10.01 14.56 12.52
CA LYS A 45 -9.90 15.38 13.73
C LYS A 45 -9.53 14.46 14.90
N GLY A 46 -8.28 14.50 15.34
CA GLY A 46 -7.75 13.73 16.48
C GLY A 46 -6.26 13.99 16.70
N ARG A 47 -5.79 13.91 17.96
CA ARG A 47 -4.43 14.25 18.42
C ARG A 47 -3.33 13.20 18.09
N GLU A 48 -3.58 12.24 17.21
CA GLU A 48 -2.61 11.17 16.92
C GLU A 48 -1.68 11.51 15.75
N ARG A 49 -0.37 11.33 15.96
CA ARG A 49 0.73 11.59 15.00
C ARG A 49 0.57 10.83 13.67
N ASP A 50 -0.18 9.73 13.65
CA ASP A 50 -0.36 8.83 12.50
C ASP A 50 -1.79 8.84 11.92
N SER A 51 -2.61 9.86 12.23
CA SER A 51 -4.03 9.90 11.84
C SER A 51 -4.28 9.61 10.36
N LYS A 52 -3.38 10.03 9.45
CA LYS A 52 -3.54 9.83 8.01
C LYS A 52 -3.13 8.44 7.52
N LYS A 53 -2.34 7.68 8.28
CA LYS A 53 -1.76 6.42 7.80
C LYS A 53 -2.84 5.35 7.71
N ILE A 54 -2.82 4.54 6.65
CA ILE A 54 -3.62 3.33 6.48
C ILE A 54 -2.71 2.10 6.64
N VAL A 55 -1.70 1.92 5.79
CA VAL A 55 -0.75 0.79 5.90
C VAL A 55 0.65 1.23 5.50
N ASP A 56 1.66 0.75 6.21
CA ASP A 56 3.06 0.79 5.74
C ASP A 56 3.23 -0.21 4.60
N VAL A 57 4.00 0.14 3.58
CA VAL A 57 4.18 -0.64 2.35
C VAL A 57 5.65 -0.97 2.15
N PHE A 58 5.96 -2.26 1.97
CA PHE A 58 7.32 -2.75 1.72
C PHE A 58 7.32 -3.63 0.48
N PRO A 59 8.26 -3.44 -0.47
CA PRO A 59 8.44 -4.40 -1.56
C PRO A 59 9.04 -5.70 -1.03
N THR A 60 8.64 -6.80 -1.66
CA THR A 60 9.21 -8.12 -1.44
C THR A 60 9.73 -8.71 -2.74
N TYR A 61 10.73 -9.57 -2.66
CA TYR A 61 11.15 -10.46 -3.74
C TYR A 61 11.09 -11.89 -3.20
N GLU A 62 10.34 -12.75 -3.87
CA GLU A 62 10.09 -14.15 -3.43
C GLU A 62 9.62 -14.20 -1.95
N GLY A 63 8.76 -13.26 -1.56
CA GLY A 63 8.19 -13.15 -0.21
C GLY A 63 9.09 -12.50 0.85
N ARG A 64 10.34 -12.16 0.53
CA ARG A 64 11.28 -11.52 1.48
C ARG A 64 11.33 -10.02 1.25
N LYS A 65 11.28 -9.22 2.33
CA LYS A 65 11.47 -7.76 2.25
C LYS A 65 12.83 -7.43 1.63
N VAL A 66 12.85 -6.44 0.74
CA VAL A 66 14.09 -5.99 0.08
C VAL A 66 14.28 -4.49 0.21
N PRO A 67 15.54 -4.00 0.24
CA PRO A 67 15.83 -2.57 0.12
C PRO A 67 15.33 -2.01 -1.21
N PHE A 68 14.94 -0.73 -1.20
CA PHE A 68 14.37 -0.07 -2.37
C PHE A 68 14.63 1.43 -2.37
N GLU A 69 14.45 2.04 -3.54
CA GLU A 69 14.30 3.47 -3.73
C GLU A 69 12.92 3.77 -4.35
N ILE A 70 12.47 5.01 -4.29
CA ILE A 70 11.23 5.45 -4.93
C ILE A 70 11.56 6.45 -6.02
N LYS A 71 10.86 6.36 -7.15
CA LYS A 71 10.82 7.36 -8.21
C LYS A 71 9.37 7.77 -8.43
N ALA A 72 9.10 9.07 -8.54
CA ALA A 72 7.77 9.56 -8.87
C ALA A 72 7.80 10.32 -10.19
N ALA A 73 6.87 9.98 -11.06
CA ALA A 73 6.49 10.69 -12.26
C ALA A 73 5.06 11.25 -12.09
N PRO A 74 4.58 12.13 -12.98
CA PRO A 74 3.25 12.73 -12.84
C PRO A 74 2.08 11.73 -12.77
N ALA A 75 2.21 10.57 -13.41
CA ALA A 75 1.15 9.55 -13.51
C ALA A 75 1.45 8.24 -12.76
N GLU A 76 2.69 8.05 -12.29
CA GLU A 76 3.16 6.78 -11.73
C GLU A 76 4.14 7.04 -10.59
N LEU A 77 4.02 6.26 -9.50
CA LEU A 77 5.06 6.12 -8.48
C LEU A 77 5.63 4.72 -8.55
N THR A 78 6.95 4.61 -8.66
CA THR A 78 7.63 3.34 -8.84
C THR A 78 8.60 3.09 -7.69
N ILE A 79 8.43 1.93 -7.06
CA ILE A 79 9.40 1.34 -6.14
C ILE A 79 10.41 0.58 -6.99
N CYS A 80 11.67 1.01 -6.97
CA CYS A 80 12.76 0.34 -7.66
C CYS A 80 13.57 -0.49 -6.67
N THR A 81 13.77 -1.76 -7.01
CA THR A 81 14.63 -2.70 -6.27
C THR A 81 15.68 -3.28 -7.21
N LYS A 82 16.69 -3.96 -6.66
CA LYS A 82 17.66 -4.71 -7.49
C LYS A 82 17.06 -5.91 -8.26
N TYR A 83 15.86 -6.35 -7.90
CA TYR A 83 15.24 -7.56 -8.46
C TYR A 83 14.11 -7.26 -9.46
N GLY A 84 13.64 -6.02 -9.50
CA GLY A 84 12.47 -5.62 -10.27
C GLY A 84 11.77 -4.43 -9.64
N ASN A 85 10.72 -3.97 -10.30
CA ASN A 85 9.95 -2.80 -9.88
C ASN A 85 8.54 -3.17 -9.42
N VAL A 86 7.99 -2.31 -8.56
CA VAL A 86 6.56 -2.24 -8.29
C VAL A 86 6.07 -0.85 -8.66
N ARG A 87 5.06 -0.77 -9.51
CA ARG A 87 4.50 0.49 -10.05
C ARG A 87 3.14 0.75 -9.40
N PHE A 88 2.89 2.00 -9.04
CA PHE A 88 1.62 2.46 -8.49
C PHE A 88 1.01 3.51 -9.40
N THR A 89 -0.24 3.31 -9.78
CA THR A 89 -1.00 4.21 -10.66
C THR A 89 -2.43 4.39 -10.16
N PHE A 90 -3.03 5.54 -10.41
CA PHE A 90 -4.44 5.78 -10.08
C PHE A 90 -5.31 5.47 -11.29
N ALA A 91 -6.11 4.40 -11.23
CA ALA A 91 -7.10 4.09 -12.27
C ALA A 91 -8.20 5.16 -12.32
N ASN A 92 -8.67 5.59 -11.14
CA ASN A 92 -9.61 6.70 -10.95
C ASN A 92 -9.33 7.39 -9.60
N ASP A 93 -10.27 8.18 -9.08
CA ASP A 93 -10.14 8.89 -7.80
C ASP A 93 -10.27 7.99 -6.56
N SER A 94 -10.96 6.86 -6.66
CA SER A 94 -11.18 5.92 -5.57
C SER A 94 -10.29 4.65 -5.66
N MET A 95 -9.56 4.48 -6.75
CA MET A 95 -8.84 3.23 -7.05
C MET A 95 -7.36 3.46 -7.34
N LEU A 96 -6.53 2.87 -6.48
CA LEU A 96 -5.08 2.77 -6.63
C LEU A 96 -4.72 1.35 -7.10
N LEU A 97 -3.93 1.26 -8.16
CA LEU A 97 -3.37 0.00 -8.66
C LEU A 97 -1.92 -0.13 -8.20
N ALA A 98 -1.50 -1.36 -7.91
CA ALA A 98 -0.11 -1.73 -7.72
C ALA A 98 0.22 -2.94 -8.60
N GLU A 99 1.27 -2.81 -9.41
CA GLU A 99 1.70 -3.82 -10.37
C GLU A 99 3.17 -4.17 -10.14
N GLY A 100 3.47 -5.46 -9.95
CA GLY A 100 4.83 -5.93 -9.72
C GLY A 100 5.40 -6.71 -10.90
N ASP A 101 6.68 -6.50 -11.18
CA ASP A 101 7.46 -7.36 -12.07
C ASP A 101 7.52 -8.81 -11.53
N LYS A 102 7.96 -9.76 -12.37
CA LYS A 102 7.99 -11.18 -12.00
C LYS A 102 8.83 -11.42 -10.73
N GLY A 103 8.27 -12.14 -9.76
CA GLY A 103 8.91 -12.45 -8.48
C GLY A 103 8.84 -11.32 -7.44
N MET A 104 8.36 -10.14 -7.83
CA MET A 104 8.09 -9.04 -6.91
C MET A 104 6.76 -9.25 -6.16
N GLY A 105 6.63 -8.60 -5.01
CA GLY A 105 5.42 -8.56 -4.21
C GLY A 105 5.38 -7.32 -3.33
N LEU A 106 4.29 -7.20 -2.56
CA LEU A 106 4.13 -6.22 -1.49
C LEU A 106 3.82 -6.91 -0.17
N LEU A 107 4.45 -6.40 0.89
CA LEU A 107 4.04 -6.60 2.26
C LEU A 107 3.48 -5.29 2.81
N MET A 108 2.25 -5.34 3.29
CA MET A 108 1.57 -4.21 3.93
C MET A 108 1.43 -4.47 5.42
N THR A 109 1.74 -3.50 6.28
CA THR A 109 1.62 -3.69 7.72
C THR A 109 0.94 -2.51 8.40
N ARG A 110 0.08 -2.80 9.38
CA ARG A 110 -0.52 -1.81 10.28
C ARG A 110 -0.73 -2.40 11.67
N ASN A 111 -0.43 -1.63 12.70
CA ASN A 111 -0.96 -1.92 14.04
C ASN A 111 -2.40 -1.42 14.13
N THR A 112 -3.36 -2.34 14.23
CA THR A 112 -4.79 -1.98 14.23
C THR A 112 -5.20 -1.38 15.56
N GLN A 113 -5.95 -0.29 15.52
CA GLN A 113 -6.45 0.42 16.69
C GLN A 113 -7.96 0.19 16.89
N GLY A 114 -8.53 0.68 18.00
CA GLY A 114 -9.88 0.34 18.46
C GLY A 114 -10.93 0.25 17.35
N HIS A 115 -11.57 -0.92 17.27
CA HIS A 115 -12.57 -1.34 16.29
C HIS A 115 -12.11 -1.43 14.83
N GLU A 116 -10.82 -1.33 14.55
CA GLU A 116 -10.27 -1.63 13.23
C GLU A 116 -10.13 -3.15 13.03
N ALA A 117 -10.50 -3.61 11.84
CA ALA A 117 -10.50 -5.02 11.49
C ALA A 117 -10.02 -5.22 10.05
N VAL A 118 -9.47 -6.41 9.78
CA VAL A 118 -9.30 -6.94 8.43
C VAL A 118 -10.10 -8.22 8.32
N TYR A 119 -10.82 -8.40 7.22
CA TYR A 119 -11.65 -9.58 7.02
C TYR A 119 -11.80 -9.94 5.53
N PRO A 120 -11.95 -11.22 5.21
CA PRO A 120 -12.14 -11.65 3.83
C PRO A 120 -13.53 -11.24 3.32
N ARG A 121 -13.61 -10.90 2.03
CA ARG A 121 -14.84 -10.60 1.29
C ARG A 121 -14.79 -11.24 -0.08
N ARG A 122 -15.39 -12.44 -0.22
CA ARG A 122 -15.35 -13.25 -1.45
C ARG A 122 -13.92 -13.45 -1.95
N ASP A 123 -13.54 -12.81 -3.05
CA ASP A 123 -12.24 -12.85 -3.72
C ASP A 123 -11.33 -11.65 -3.36
N ALA A 124 -11.69 -10.90 -2.32
CA ALA A 124 -10.99 -9.73 -1.85
C ALA A 124 -10.83 -9.74 -0.33
N TRP A 125 -10.07 -8.78 0.19
CA TRP A 125 -9.98 -8.47 1.61
C TRP A 125 -10.42 -7.05 1.88
N VAL A 126 -11.05 -6.82 3.03
CA VAL A 126 -11.44 -5.48 3.47
C VAL A 126 -10.61 -5.13 4.70
N GLY A 127 -9.96 -3.98 4.67
CA GLY A 127 -9.44 -3.31 5.85
C GLY A 127 -10.38 -2.19 6.26
N ASP A 128 -11.16 -2.41 7.32
CA ASP A 128 -11.98 -1.39 7.98
C ASP A 128 -11.10 -0.64 8.98
N PHE A 129 -10.44 0.41 8.51
CA PHE A 129 -9.62 1.29 9.34
C PHE A 129 -10.47 2.49 9.74
N LYS A 130 -11.48 2.30 10.60
CA LYS A 130 -12.57 3.25 10.95
C LYS A 130 -12.19 4.72 11.08
N ARG A 131 -10.97 5.01 11.55
CA ARG A 131 -10.50 6.40 11.65
C ARG A 131 -9.91 6.92 10.35
N ALA A 132 -9.29 6.09 9.52
CA ALA A 132 -8.63 6.47 8.27
C ALA A 132 -9.51 6.34 7.02
N SER A 133 -9.93 5.12 6.70
CA SER A 133 -10.81 4.77 5.57
C SER A 133 -11.06 3.26 5.57
N THR A 134 -12.14 2.82 4.94
CA THR A 134 -12.27 1.42 4.52
C THR A 134 -11.61 1.25 3.14
N VAL A 135 -10.81 0.20 2.98
CA VAL A 135 -10.12 -0.13 1.74
C VAL A 135 -10.34 -1.60 1.40
N VAL A 136 -10.72 -1.87 0.15
CA VAL A 136 -10.83 -3.21 -0.42
C VAL A 136 -9.55 -3.52 -1.19
N PHE A 137 -8.93 -4.65 -0.87
CA PHE A 137 -7.72 -5.18 -1.49
C PHE A 137 -8.09 -6.39 -2.34
N LYS A 138 -7.89 -6.30 -3.65
CA LYS A 138 -8.27 -7.36 -4.60
C LYS A 138 -7.17 -7.61 -5.62
N GLY A 139 -6.75 -8.87 -5.75
CA GLY A 139 -5.86 -9.28 -6.83
C GLY A 139 -6.59 -9.38 -8.17
N LEU A 140 -5.91 -9.05 -9.27
CA LEU A 140 -6.37 -9.25 -10.64
C LEU A 140 -5.47 -10.24 -11.38
N GLU A 141 -5.92 -10.71 -12.55
CA GLU A 141 -5.10 -11.54 -13.46
C GLU A 141 -4.58 -12.84 -12.80
N GLY A 142 -5.38 -13.40 -11.89
CA GLY A 142 -5.01 -14.60 -11.11
C GLY A 142 -4.10 -14.30 -9.90
N SER A 143 -3.73 -13.04 -9.68
CA SER A 143 -3.07 -12.58 -8.46
C SER A 143 -4.05 -12.59 -7.29
N GLY A 144 -3.52 -12.59 -6.07
CA GLY A 144 -4.29 -12.52 -4.84
C GLY A 144 -3.69 -11.56 -3.81
N PHE A 145 -4.40 -11.41 -2.70
CA PHE A 145 -3.93 -10.68 -1.54
C PHE A 145 -4.50 -11.35 -0.28
N THR A 146 -3.71 -11.47 0.78
CA THR A 146 -4.15 -12.06 2.04
C THR A 146 -3.68 -11.24 3.22
N PHE A 147 -4.51 -11.11 4.25
CA PHE A 147 -4.07 -10.62 5.56
C PHE A 147 -3.83 -11.79 6.52
N ASN A 148 -2.74 -11.70 7.29
CA ASN A 148 -2.37 -12.59 8.40
C ASN A 148 -2.47 -14.08 8.02
N ASP A 149 -1.96 -14.42 6.83
CA ASP A 149 -1.98 -15.77 6.26
C ASP A 149 -3.39 -16.39 6.18
N GLY A 150 -4.43 -15.55 6.11
CA GLY A 150 -5.84 -15.97 6.10
C GLY A 150 -6.48 -16.12 7.47
N SER A 151 -5.76 -15.86 8.56
CA SER A 151 -6.24 -15.97 9.94
C SER A 151 -6.16 -14.64 10.66
N THR A 152 -7.26 -14.10 11.18
CA THR A 152 -7.23 -12.85 11.95
C THR A 152 -7.59 -13.12 13.39
N GLU A 153 -6.61 -13.09 14.30
CA GLU A 153 -6.87 -13.16 15.73
C GLU A 153 -7.53 -11.87 16.22
N TRP A 154 -8.80 -11.97 16.61
CA TRP A 154 -9.52 -10.86 17.21
C TRP A 154 -9.16 -10.70 18.70
N ASN A 155 -8.71 -9.52 19.11
CA ASN A 155 -8.50 -9.20 20.51
C ASN A 155 -9.74 -8.55 21.10
N TRP A 156 -10.45 -9.28 21.95
CA TRP A 156 -11.66 -8.80 22.63
C TRP A 156 -11.40 -7.70 23.67
N GLU A 157 -10.22 -7.64 24.29
CA GLU A 157 -9.89 -6.59 25.27
C GLU A 157 -9.62 -5.24 24.59
N LYS A 158 -8.95 -5.28 23.44
CA LYS A 158 -8.59 -4.08 22.67
C LYS A 158 -9.60 -3.75 21.56
N LEU A 159 -10.54 -4.65 21.34
CA LEU A 159 -11.54 -4.60 20.27
C LEU A 159 -10.88 -4.36 18.90
N SER A 160 -9.77 -5.04 18.61
CA SER A 160 -9.03 -4.89 17.35
C SER A 160 -8.27 -6.16 16.96
N ALA A 161 -7.83 -6.25 15.70
CA ALA A 161 -7.06 -7.39 15.17
C ALA A 161 -5.57 -7.45 15.61
N LYS A 162 -5.13 -6.65 16.60
CA LYS A 162 -3.73 -6.36 17.02
C LYS A 162 -2.82 -5.84 15.88
N LYS A 163 -2.64 -6.61 14.81
CA LYS A 163 -1.78 -6.31 13.66
C LYS A 163 -2.41 -6.85 12.38
N ALA A 164 -2.48 -6.02 11.36
CA ALA A 164 -2.79 -6.41 10.00
C ALA A 164 -1.48 -6.55 9.22
N VAL A 165 -1.21 -7.74 8.68
CA VAL A 165 -0.07 -8.04 7.81
C VAL A 165 -0.60 -8.58 6.48
N GLY A 166 -0.61 -7.74 5.46
CA GLY A 166 -1.11 -8.06 4.13
C GLY A 166 0.03 -8.48 3.19
N THR A 167 -0.17 -9.51 2.38
CA THR A 167 0.82 -9.97 1.39
C THR A 167 0.16 -10.22 0.04
N THR A 168 0.80 -9.77 -1.05
CA THR A 168 0.37 -10.11 -2.41
C THR A 168 0.74 -11.55 -2.77
N ILE A 169 -0.14 -12.23 -3.49
CA ILE A 169 0.10 -13.54 -4.09
C ILE A 169 0.26 -13.33 -5.60
N PRO A 170 1.38 -13.72 -6.22
CA PRO A 170 1.56 -13.55 -7.65
C PRO A 170 0.60 -14.43 -8.47
N GLY A 171 0.25 -13.97 -9.66
CA GLY A 171 -0.49 -14.74 -10.65
C GLY A 171 0.38 -15.79 -11.36
N PRO A 172 -0.19 -16.50 -12.36
CA PRO A 172 0.47 -17.64 -13.02
C PRO A 172 1.79 -17.31 -13.73
N ASP A 173 1.95 -16.08 -14.21
CA ASP A 173 3.17 -15.60 -14.88
C ASP A 173 4.26 -15.13 -13.88
N GLY A 174 3.93 -15.13 -12.59
CA GLY A 174 4.77 -14.70 -11.49
C GLY A 174 4.76 -13.19 -11.23
N ARG A 175 3.96 -12.40 -11.97
CA ARG A 175 3.70 -10.99 -11.68
C ARG A 175 2.54 -10.85 -10.70
N PHE A 176 2.31 -9.66 -10.17
CA PHE A 176 1.08 -9.39 -9.43
C PHE A 176 0.43 -8.09 -9.89
N THR A 177 -0.90 -8.08 -9.84
CA THR A 177 -1.73 -6.88 -10.01
C THR A 177 -2.68 -6.79 -8.82
N LEU A 178 -2.58 -5.72 -8.04
CA LEU A 178 -3.37 -5.46 -6.84
C LEU A 178 -4.18 -4.17 -7.01
N VAL A 179 -5.49 -4.28 -6.82
CA VAL A 179 -6.41 -3.16 -6.70
C VAL A 179 -6.59 -2.81 -5.23
N MET A 180 -6.47 -1.53 -4.91
CA MET A 180 -6.81 -0.94 -3.63
C MET A 180 -7.91 0.09 -3.87
N GLU A 181 -9.14 -0.31 -3.60
CA GLU A 181 -10.33 0.51 -3.80
C GLU A 181 -10.80 1.07 -2.47
N GLN A 182 -10.97 2.39 -2.42
CA GLN A 182 -11.61 3.02 -1.29
C GLN A 182 -13.10 2.71 -1.29
N PHE A 183 -13.59 2.25 -0.14
CA PHE A 183 -15.02 2.03 0.09
C PHE A 183 -15.51 3.06 1.12
N THR A 184 -16.32 4.02 0.69
CA THR A 184 -17.00 4.99 1.57
C THR A 184 -18.38 4.50 1.95
#